data_AF-A0A140E624-F1
#
_entry.id   AF-A0A140E624-F1
#
_cell.length_a   1.000
_cell.length_b   1.000
_cell.length_c   1.000
_cell.angle_alpha   90.00
_cell.angle_beta   90.00
_cell.angle_gamma   90.00
#
_symmetry.space_group_name_H-M   'P 1'
#
loop_
_entity.id
_entity.type
_entity.pdbx_description
1 polymer ?
#
loop_
_entity_poly.entity_id
_entity_poly.type
_entity_poly.pdbx_seq_one_letter_code
_entity_poly.pdbx_strand_id
1 'polypeptide(L)'
;MKSDRQQGFTLIELIMVIVILGILAATALPKFSNMSTNARAAALEGALGAVNSAITIAHAQALLESKTAASGQTITLEGSTVDLVYGYPAATAAGIGSAVRLTGDLAFTTAGTKIGFSSGVTTAATCEITYTAATSASVAATASIVNSNCS
;
A
#
# COMPACT_ATOMS: atom_id res chain seq x y z
N MET A 1 -42.60 36.38 -34.81
CA MET A 1 -42.03 35.10 -34.32
C MET A 1 -40.79 34.83 -35.16
N LYS A 2 -39.58 35.01 -34.60
CA LYS A 2 -38.34 34.69 -35.32
C LYS A 2 -38.15 33.17 -35.23
N SER A 3 -38.13 32.50 -36.37
CA SER A 3 -37.89 31.07 -36.46
C SER A 3 -36.38 30.85 -36.47
N ASP A 4 -35.83 30.34 -35.38
CA ASP A 4 -34.43 29.94 -35.32
C ASP A 4 -34.22 28.75 -36.27
N ARG A 5 -33.33 28.93 -37.24
CA ARG A 5 -32.94 27.85 -38.16
C ARG A 5 -32.07 26.87 -37.38
N GLN A 6 -32.66 25.76 -36.96
CA GLN A 6 -31.93 24.63 -36.38
C GLN A 6 -30.96 24.09 -37.45
N GLN A 7 -29.68 24.46 -37.36
CA GLN A 7 -28.62 23.88 -38.17
C GLN A 7 -28.33 22.49 -37.61
N GLY A 8 -28.72 21.44 -38.34
CA GLY A 8 -28.37 20.07 -37.99
C GLY A 8 -26.87 19.82 -38.20
N PHE A 9 -26.25 19.02 -37.34
CA PHE A 9 -24.89 18.53 -37.53
C PHE A 9 -24.78 17.70 -38.82
N THR A 10 -23.68 17.84 -39.54
CA THR A 10 -23.39 17.03 -40.72
C THR A 10 -22.94 15.62 -40.32
N LEU A 11 -23.23 14.62 -41.15
CA LEU A 11 -22.76 13.24 -40.91
C LEU A 11 -21.23 13.17 -40.87
N ILE A 12 -20.54 14.00 -41.67
CA ILE A 12 -19.08 14.04 -41.69
C ILE A 12 -18.50 14.59 -40.38
N GLU A 13 -19.15 15.58 -39.75
CA GLU A 13 -18.73 16.08 -38.43
C GLU A 13 -18.81 14.98 -37.37
N LEU A 14 -19.90 14.21 -37.35
CA LEU A 14 -20.05 13.11 -36.39
C LEU A 14 -18.98 12.03 -36.61
N ILE A 15 -18.70 11.67 -37.87
CA ILE A 15 -17.67 10.69 -38.23
C ILE A 15 -16.28 11.19 -37.85
N MET A 16 -15.96 12.46 -38.10
CA MET A 16 -14.67 13.04 -37.76
C MET A 16 -14.43 13.00 -36.23
N VAL A 17 -15.46 13.30 -35.43
CA VAL A 17 -15.38 13.26 -33.96
C VAL A 17 -15.07 11.86 -33.45
N ILE A 18 -15.78 10.82 -33.92
CA ILE A 18 -15.53 9.45 -33.46
C ILE A 18 -14.15 8.94 -33.88
N VAL A 19 -13.64 9.37 -35.04
CA VAL A 19 -12.28 9.04 -35.50
C VAL A 19 -11.24 9.69 -34.60
N ILE A 20 -11.39 10.97 -34.28
CA ILE A 20 -10.48 11.69 -33.38
C ILE A 20 -10.50 11.06 -31.98
N LEU A 21 -11.70 10.79 -31.43
CA LEU A 21 -11.84 10.13 -30.13
C LEU A 21 -11.24 8.71 -30.14
N GLY A 22 -11.36 7.97 -31.25
CA GLY A 22 -10.74 6.66 -31.43
C GLY A 22 -9.22 6.70 -31.35
N ILE A 23 -8.58 7.67 -32.01
CA ILE A 23 -7.11 7.85 -31.97
C ILE A 23 -6.64 8.26 -30.57
N LEU A 24 -7.36 9.20 -29.93
CA LEU A 24 -7.04 9.63 -28.56
C LEU A 24 -7.19 8.47 -27.57
N ALA A 25 -8.25 7.66 -27.68
CA ALA A 25 -8.44 6.50 -26.82
C ALA A 25 -7.34 5.44 -27.00
N ALA A 26 -6.97 5.13 -28.24
CA ALA A 26 -5.94 4.14 -28.56
C ALA A 26 -4.55 4.51 -27.99
N THR A 27 -4.24 5.81 -27.92
CA THR A 27 -2.96 6.30 -27.39
C THR A 27 -2.96 6.57 -25.89
N ALA A 28 -4.12 6.92 -25.31
CA ALA A 28 -4.27 7.20 -23.88
C ALA A 28 -4.35 5.93 -23.02
N LEU A 29 -5.03 4.88 -23.51
CA LEU A 29 -5.27 3.66 -22.72
C LEU A 29 -3.98 2.96 -22.26
N PRO A 30 -2.94 2.76 -23.10
CA PRO A 30 -1.69 2.14 -22.66
C PRO A 30 -0.93 2.99 -21.63
N LYS A 31 -1.00 4.33 -21.75
CA LYS A 31 -0.37 5.24 -20.80
C LYS A 31 -1.07 5.22 -19.44
N PHE A 32 -2.40 5.20 -19.44
CA PHE A 32 -3.19 5.16 -18.21
C PHE A 32 -2.93 3.87 -17.41
N SER A 33 -2.87 2.72 -18.08
CA SER A 33 -2.56 1.43 -17.42
C SER A 33 -1.20 1.45 -16.71
N ASN A 34 -0.15 1.95 -17.38
CA ASN A 34 1.19 2.04 -16.78
C ASN A 34 1.24 3.04 -15.61
N MET A 35 0.50 4.15 -15.70
CA MET A 35 0.43 5.14 -14.62
C MET A 35 -0.21 4.56 -13.36
N SER A 36 -1.28 3.75 -13.51
CA SER A 36 -1.91 3.06 -12.39
C SER A 36 -0.98 2.06 -11.71
N THR A 37 -0.23 1.26 -12.46
CA THR A 37 0.78 0.34 -11.90
C THR A 37 1.86 1.10 -11.13
N ASN A 38 2.39 2.18 -11.70
CA ASN A 38 3.42 2.99 -11.04
C ASN A 38 2.88 3.68 -9.77
N ALA A 39 1.63 4.14 -9.78
CA ALA A 39 1.00 4.74 -8.60
C ALA A 39 0.85 3.72 -7.46
N ARG A 40 0.50 2.47 -7.78
CA ARG A 40 0.42 1.37 -6.80
C ARG A 40 1.79 1.02 -6.24
N ALA A 41 2.82 0.91 -7.10
CA ALA A 41 4.18 0.65 -6.66
C ALA A 41 4.68 1.74 -5.70
N ALA A 42 4.49 3.01 -6.05
CA ALA A 42 4.88 4.15 -5.19
C ALA A 42 4.12 4.16 -3.85
N ALA A 43 2.82 3.81 -3.84
CA ALA A 43 2.06 3.70 -2.60
C ALA A 43 2.58 2.59 -1.69
N LEU A 44 3.00 1.44 -2.25
CA LEU A 44 3.66 0.39 -1.47
C LEU A 44 5.03 0.80 -0.95
N GLU A 45 5.84 1.51 -1.73
CA GLU A 45 7.12 2.04 -1.25
C GLU A 45 6.91 3.00 -0.07
N GLY A 46 5.88 3.86 -0.14
CA GLY A 46 5.48 4.71 0.97
C GLY A 46 5.07 3.91 2.21
N ALA A 47 4.25 2.88 2.04
CA ALA A 47 3.86 2.00 3.14
C ALA A 47 5.03 1.20 3.71
N LEU A 48 5.98 0.74 2.89
CA LEU A 48 7.20 0.10 3.35
C LEU A 48 8.02 1.04 4.24
N GLY A 49 8.13 2.32 3.85
CA GLY A 49 8.73 3.35 4.67
C GLY A 49 8.05 3.46 6.04
N ALA A 50 6.72 3.52 6.08
CA ALA A 50 5.95 3.56 7.32
C ALA A 50 6.18 2.32 8.21
N VAL A 51 6.25 1.13 7.61
CA VAL A 51 6.55 -0.12 8.33
C VAL A 51 7.94 -0.06 8.94
N ASN A 52 8.97 0.33 8.18
CA ASN A 52 10.34 0.44 8.68
C ASN A 52 10.48 1.49 9.79
N SER A 53 9.78 2.63 9.66
CA SER A 53 9.70 3.64 10.72
C SER A 53 9.07 3.06 11.99
N ALA A 54 7.95 2.35 11.89
CA ALA A 54 7.30 1.74 13.04
C ALA A 54 8.20 0.70 13.74
N ILE A 55 8.91 -0.14 12.97
CA ILE A 55 9.91 -1.08 13.51
C ILE A 55 10.97 -0.33 14.33
N THR A 56 11.54 0.72 13.76
CA THR A 56 12.63 1.47 14.39
C THR A 56 12.17 2.21 15.64
N ILE A 57 11.01 2.87 15.58
CA ILE A 57 10.45 3.62 16.71
C ILE A 57 10.06 2.66 17.85
N ALA A 58 9.36 1.57 17.53
CA ALA A 58 8.98 0.56 18.50
C ALA A 58 10.21 -0.06 19.18
N HIS A 59 11.25 -0.36 18.39
CA HIS A 59 12.49 -0.91 18.93
C HIS A 59 13.22 0.07 19.85
N ALA A 60 13.31 1.35 19.46
CA ALA A 60 13.90 2.38 20.30
C ALA A 60 13.17 2.50 21.63
N GLN A 61 11.83 2.51 21.63
CA GLN A 61 11.05 2.53 22.88
C GLN A 61 11.24 1.26 23.71
N ALA A 62 11.26 0.09 23.07
CA ALA A 62 11.52 -1.18 23.75
C ALA A 62 12.89 -1.18 24.47
N LEU A 63 13.92 -0.59 23.85
CA LEU A 63 15.24 -0.44 24.49
C LEU A 63 15.20 0.50 25.70
N LEU A 64 14.50 1.63 25.60
CA LEU A 64 14.35 2.58 26.71
C LEU A 64 13.62 1.95 27.90
N GLU A 65 12.64 1.09 27.64
CA GLU A 65 11.87 0.39 28.66
C GLU A 65 12.48 -0.95 29.09
N SER A 66 13.65 -1.33 28.55
CA SER A 66 14.30 -2.64 28.77
C SER A 66 13.43 -3.85 28.38
N LYS A 67 12.54 -3.68 27.39
CA LYS A 67 11.58 -4.68 26.91
C LYS A 67 12.10 -5.47 25.70
N THR A 68 13.20 -6.19 25.88
CA THR A 68 13.88 -6.94 24.79
C THR A 68 13.84 -8.48 24.92
N ALA A 69 13.05 -9.03 25.85
CA ALA A 69 12.83 -10.46 26.01
C ALA A 69 12.18 -11.09 24.77
N ALA A 70 12.30 -12.42 24.68
CA ALA A 70 11.86 -13.20 23.53
C ALA A 70 10.37 -13.06 23.19
N SER A 71 9.51 -12.88 24.19
CA SER A 71 8.07 -12.65 24.01
C SER A 71 7.43 -12.12 25.28
N GLY A 72 6.13 -11.82 25.23
CA GLY A 72 5.31 -11.49 26.40
C GLY A 72 5.46 -10.07 26.91
N GLN A 73 6.03 -9.17 26.11
CA GLN A 73 6.21 -7.77 26.46
C GLN A 73 5.45 -6.87 25.53
N THR A 74 5.06 -5.70 26.04
CA THR A 74 4.30 -4.72 25.28
C THR A 74 4.83 -3.32 25.55
N ILE A 75 4.78 -2.44 24.55
CA ILE A 75 5.02 -1.00 24.70
C ILE A 75 3.76 -0.23 24.31
N THR A 76 3.71 1.05 24.69
CA THR A 76 2.61 1.94 24.33
C THR A 76 3.10 2.95 23.30
N LEU A 77 2.64 2.79 22.06
CA LEU A 77 2.87 3.72 20.95
C LEU A 77 1.60 4.52 20.70
N GLU A 78 1.65 5.84 20.94
CA GLU A 78 0.52 6.76 20.71
C GLU A 78 -0.81 6.27 21.34
N GLY A 79 -0.72 5.76 22.57
CA GLY A 79 -1.88 5.23 23.31
C GLY A 79 -2.35 3.84 22.87
N SER A 80 -1.66 3.18 21.95
CA SER A 80 -1.94 1.81 21.52
C SER A 80 -0.91 0.84 22.06
N THR A 81 -1.38 -0.30 22.57
CA THR A 81 -0.50 -1.38 23.02
C THR A 81 0.06 -2.13 21.81
N VAL A 82 1.37 -2.28 21.77
CA VAL A 82 2.11 -3.00 20.73
C VAL A 82 2.82 -4.19 21.36
N ASP A 83 2.47 -5.39 20.93
CA ASP A 83 3.14 -6.63 21.32
C ASP A 83 4.55 -6.69 20.76
N LEU A 84 5.49 -7.16 21.58
CA LEU A 84 6.91 -7.25 21.23
C LEU A 84 7.43 -8.68 21.26
N VAL A 85 8.38 -8.93 20.36
CA VAL A 85 9.23 -10.13 20.27
C VAL A 85 10.67 -9.65 20.09
N TYR A 86 11.55 -9.99 21.03
CA TYR A 86 12.95 -9.55 21.07
C TYR A 86 13.13 -8.02 20.99
N GLY A 87 12.17 -7.26 21.51
CA GLY A 87 12.18 -5.80 21.44
C GLY A 87 11.79 -5.21 20.09
N TYR A 88 11.24 -5.99 19.17
CA TYR A 88 10.63 -5.53 17.93
C TYR A 88 9.13 -5.83 17.94
N PRO A 89 8.28 -5.12 17.16
CA PRO A 89 6.87 -5.48 17.03
C PRO A 89 6.69 -6.96 16.67
N ALA A 90 5.73 -7.64 17.28
CA ALA A 90 5.42 -9.01 16.90
C ALA A 90 4.80 -9.04 15.49
N ALA A 91 4.98 -10.14 14.75
CA ALA A 91 4.29 -10.36 13.48
C ALA A 91 2.80 -10.73 13.68
N THR A 92 2.06 -9.86 14.37
CA THR A 92 0.64 -10.01 14.70
C THR A 92 -0.10 -8.71 14.46
N ALA A 93 -1.44 -8.75 14.47
CA ALA A 93 -2.27 -7.56 14.43
C ALA A 93 -2.01 -6.64 15.66
N ALA A 94 -1.76 -7.22 16.83
CA ALA A 94 -1.45 -6.48 18.05
C ALA A 94 0.02 -6.02 18.14
N GLY A 95 0.92 -6.56 17.31
CA GLY A 95 2.30 -6.12 17.18
C GLY A 95 2.45 -5.08 16.08
N ILE A 96 3.03 -5.47 14.94
CA ILE A 96 3.29 -4.56 13.82
C ILE A 96 2.00 -3.92 13.26
N GLY A 97 0.85 -4.60 13.38
CA GLY A 97 -0.45 -4.03 13.01
C GLY A 97 -0.79 -2.76 13.80
N SER A 98 -0.69 -2.85 15.13
CA SER A 98 -0.87 -1.72 16.04
C SER A 98 0.22 -0.66 15.93
N ALA A 99 1.43 -1.03 15.51
CA ALA A 99 2.56 -0.11 15.40
C ALA A 99 2.50 0.78 14.13
N VAL A 100 2.10 0.22 12.98
CA VAL A 100 2.08 0.96 11.69
C VAL A 100 0.77 1.70 11.48
N ARG A 101 -0.36 1.16 11.96
CA ARG A 101 -1.69 1.79 11.89
C ARG A 101 -2.11 2.21 10.47
N LEU A 102 -1.91 1.34 9.48
CA LEU A 102 -2.37 1.59 8.11
C LEU A 102 -3.89 1.69 8.07
N THR A 103 -4.40 2.71 7.36
CA THR A 103 -5.83 2.91 7.11
C THR A 103 -6.05 3.19 5.62
N GLY A 104 -7.15 2.70 5.06
CA GLY A 104 -7.52 2.93 3.65
C GLY A 104 -7.28 1.71 2.78
N ASP A 105 -6.89 1.94 1.52
CA ASP A 105 -6.79 0.88 0.51
C ASP A 105 -5.63 -0.09 0.76
N LEU A 106 -4.57 0.35 1.46
CA LEU A 106 -3.51 -0.52 1.95
C LEU A 106 -3.82 -1.05 3.34
N ALA A 107 -3.83 -2.36 3.49
CA ALA A 107 -4.17 -3.04 4.73
C ALA A 107 -3.35 -4.33 4.92
N PHE A 108 -3.38 -4.88 6.13
CA PHE A 108 -2.80 -6.20 6.37
C PHE A 108 -3.65 -7.28 5.68
N THR A 109 -3.11 -7.92 4.64
CA THR A 109 -3.73 -9.06 3.94
C THR A 109 -3.55 -10.36 4.71
N THR A 110 -2.47 -10.45 5.51
CA THR A 110 -2.28 -11.48 6.53
C THR A 110 -1.85 -10.78 7.81
N ALA A 111 -2.60 -11.01 8.89
CA ALA A 111 -2.43 -10.30 10.16
C ALA A 111 -0.96 -10.25 10.61
N GLY A 112 -0.39 -9.06 10.59
CA GLY A 112 0.98 -8.80 11.05
C GLY A 112 2.11 -9.39 10.19
N THR A 113 1.82 -9.98 9.03
CA THR A 113 2.86 -10.58 8.17
C THR A 113 2.86 -10.04 6.75
N LYS A 114 1.70 -9.76 6.17
CA LYS A 114 1.58 -9.27 4.79
C LYS A 114 0.74 -8.02 4.74
N ILE A 115 1.20 -7.03 3.98
CA ILE A 115 0.49 -5.78 3.71
C ILE A 115 0.34 -5.65 2.21
N GLY A 116 -0.86 -5.33 1.75
CA GLY A 116 -1.18 -5.19 0.34
C GLY A 116 -2.45 -4.38 0.14
N PHE A 117 -2.88 -4.24 -1.12
CA PHE A 117 -4.11 -3.53 -1.46
C PHE A 117 -5.34 -4.40 -1.14
N SER A 118 -6.34 -3.80 -0.50
CA SER A 118 -7.56 -4.43 -0.01
C SER A 118 -8.62 -4.66 -1.10
N SER A 119 -8.48 -4.01 -2.26
CA SER A 119 -9.37 -4.18 -3.41
C SER A 119 -8.61 -4.18 -4.75
N GLY A 120 -9.06 -4.97 -5.72
CA GLY A 120 -8.55 -4.91 -7.10
C GLY A 120 -7.22 -5.64 -7.36
N VAL A 121 -6.88 -6.65 -6.55
CA VAL A 121 -5.76 -7.57 -6.79
C VAL A 121 -6.29 -9.01 -6.70
N THR A 122 -6.73 -9.57 -7.82
CA THR A 122 -7.04 -11.02 -7.93
C THR A 122 -5.78 -11.89 -7.96
N THR A 123 -4.60 -11.26 -8.07
CA THR A 123 -3.30 -11.93 -8.06
C THR A 123 -2.52 -11.47 -6.82
N ALA A 124 -3.01 -11.90 -5.66
CA ALA A 124 -2.53 -11.58 -4.31
C ALA A 124 -1.11 -12.11 -3.98
N ALA A 125 -0.23 -12.23 -4.97
CA ALA A 125 1.08 -12.87 -4.82
C ALA A 125 2.30 -11.98 -5.16
N THR A 126 2.13 -10.81 -5.78
CA THR A 126 3.28 -10.09 -6.39
C THR A 126 3.39 -8.60 -6.12
N CYS A 127 2.54 -8.02 -5.28
CA CYS A 127 2.56 -6.58 -4.96
C CYS A 127 2.18 -6.42 -3.48
N GLU A 128 3.04 -6.95 -2.61
CA GLU A 128 2.83 -6.96 -1.17
C GLU A 128 4.14 -6.66 -0.43
N ILE A 129 4.03 -6.04 0.74
CA ILE A 129 5.10 -5.98 1.72
C ILE A 129 5.00 -7.22 2.61
N THR A 130 6.12 -7.90 2.80
CA THR A 130 6.26 -8.98 3.78
C THR A 130 7.04 -8.47 4.99
N TYR A 131 6.43 -8.58 6.15
CA TYR A 131 7.05 -8.34 7.44
C TYR A 131 7.62 -9.65 7.99
N THR A 132 8.90 -9.62 8.37
CA THR A 132 9.61 -10.72 9.01
C THR A 132 9.97 -10.30 10.42
N ALA A 133 9.37 -10.96 11.42
CA ALA A 133 9.67 -10.70 12.83
C ALA A 133 11.13 -11.04 13.16
N ALA A 134 11.63 -10.40 14.22
CA ALA A 134 12.92 -10.73 14.80
C ALA A 134 12.95 -12.17 15.33
N THR A 135 14.05 -12.89 15.08
CA THR A 135 14.26 -14.25 15.60
C THR A 135 15.12 -14.29 16.85
N SER A 136 15.79 -13.19 17.18
CA SER A 136 16.57 -12.99 18.41
C SER A 136 16.74 -11.49 18.68
N ALA A 137 17.26 -11.13 19.86
CA ALA A 137 17.61 -9.74 20.19
C ALA A 137 18.73 -9.14 19.30
N SER A 138 19.44 -9.99 18.54
CA SER A 138 20.53 -9.62 17.65
C SER A 138 20.16 -9.70 16.16
N VAL A 139 18.95 -10.17 15.82
CA VAL A 139 18.44 -10.23 14.45
C VAL A 139 17.22 -9.31 14.36
N ALA A 140 17.38 -8.18 13.69
CA ALA A 140 16.33 -7.18 13.56
C ALA A 140 15.13 -7.72 12.75
N ALA A 141 13.93 -7.26 13.12
CA ALA A 141 12.78 -7.41 12.25
C ALA A 141 12.97 -6.61 10.96
N THR A 142 12.47 -7.15 9.84
CA THR A 142 12.62 -6.52 8.52
C THR A 142 11.29 -6.48 7.78
N ALA A 143 11.18 -5.52 6.85
CA ALA A 143 10.09 -5.47 5.89
C ALA A 143 10.66 -5.33 4.48
N SER A 144 10.07 -6.03 3.52
CA SER A 144 10.49 -5.96 2.12
C SER A 144 9.30 -6.11 1.18
N ILE A 145 9.40 -5.51 -0.01
CA ILE A 145 8.41 -5.70 -1.07
C ILE A 145 8.75 -7.00 -1.81
N VAL A 146 7.78 -7.92 -1.89
CA VAL A 146 7.88 -9.13 -2.68
C VAL A 146 7.29 -8.82 -4.06
N ASN A 147 8.18 -8.43 -4.98
CA ASN A 147 7.93 -8.04 -6.37
C ASN A 147 7.27 -6.64 -6.53
N SER A 148 7.79 -5.86 -7.48
CA SER A 148 7.37 -4.50 -7.81
C SER A 148 6.37 -4.42 -8.97
N ASN A 149 6.00 -5.56 -9.57
CA ASN A 149 5.00 -5.64 -10.63
C ASN A 149 3.58 -5.64 -10.05
N CYS A 150 3.08 -4.43 -9.81
CA CYS A 150 1.76 -4.10 -9.28
C CYS A 150 0.67 -3.94 -10.36
N SER A 151 0.70 -4.79 -11.38
CA SER A 151 -0.25 -4.81 -12.51
C SER A 151 -1.60 -5.36 -12.13
#